data_AF-A0AAV8WQ87-F1
#
_entry.id   AF-A0AAV8WQ87-F1
#
_cell.length_a   1.000
_cell.length_b   1.000
_cell.length_c   1.000
_cell.angle_alpha   90.00
_cell.angle_beta   90.00
_cell.angle_gamma   90.00
#
_symmetry.space_group_name_H-M   'P 1'
#
loop_
_entity.id
_entity.type
_entity.pdbx_description
1 polymer ?
#
loop_
_entity_poly.entity_id
_entity_poly.type
_entity_poly.pdbx_seq_one_letter_code
_entity_poly.pdbx_strand_id
1 'polypeptide(L)'
;MTEEQRVFNYILNRGRRVVENVFGILANRFRIFLTIHLSPEKEQIITLASCALHNFLRTKMPTSLQDEEINNNFTFKFGLCHQGSNRTKDGSPAVREEFKDYFMNEGAVPWQYNRV
;
A
#
# COMPACT_ATOMS: atom_id res chain seq x y z
N MET A 1 -12.53 12.13 18.85
CA MET A 1 -11.71 11.01 18.31
C MET A 1 -11.07 10.34 19.50
N THR A 2 -11.47 9.11 19.80
CA THR A 2 -10.95 8.33 20.95
C THR A 2 -9.50 7.93 20.71
N GLU A 3 -8.77 7.56 21.76
CA GLU A 3 -7.38 7.10 21.66
C GLU A 3 -7.27 5.87 20.74
N GLU A 4 -8.16 4.90 20.91
CA GLU A 4 -8.29 3.72 20.05
C GLU A 4 -8.49 4.09 18.57
N GLN A 5 -9.33 5.08 18.28
CA GLN A 5 -9.53 5.57 16.91
C GLN A 5 -8.25 6.20 16.33
N ARG A 6 -7.42 6.85 17.16
CA ARG A 6 -6.14 7.41 16.73
C ARG A 6 -5.13 6.31 16.41
N VAL A 7 -4.97 5.34 17.31
CA VAL A 7 -4.09 4.17 17.12
C VAL A 7 -4.50 3.41 15.85
N PHE A 8 -5.78 3.09 15.70
CA PHE A 8 -6.28 2.37 14.53
C PHE A 8 -6.03 3.14 13.23
N ASN A 9 -6.33 4.44 13.21
CA ASN A 9 -6.08 5.27 12.02
C ASN A 9 -4.59 5.33 11.68
N TYR A 10 -3.71 5.39 12.68
CA TYR A 10 -2.27 5.34 12.47
C TYR A 10 -1.82 4.02 11.82
N ILE A 11 -2.29 2.87 12.33
CA ILE A 11 -1.99 1.54 11.77
C ILE A 11 -2.51 1.42 10.34
N LEU A 12 -3.77 1.82 10.11
CA LEU A 12 -4.39 1.78 8.80
C LEU A 12 -3.64 2.65 7.78
N ASN A 13 -3.29 3.87 8.17
CA ASN A 13 -2.50 4.77 7.33
C ASN A 13 -1.11 4.20 7.04
N ARG A 14 -0.47 3.57 8.03
CA ARG A 14 0.84 2.94 7.86
C ARG A 14 0.77 1.76 6.89
N GLY A 15 -0.23 0.89 7.01
CA GLY A 15 -0.46 -0.21 6.07
C GLY A 15 -0.72 0.28 4.65
N ARG A 16 -1.60 1.29 4.51
CA ARG A 16 -1.90 1.92 3.22
C ARG A 16 -0.64 2.48 2.55
N ARG A 17 0.21 3.20 3.29
CA ARG A 17 1.48 3.74 2.76
C ARG A 17 2.40 2.67 2.19
N VAL A 18 2.48 1.50 2.82
CA VAL A 18 3.30 0.39 2.32
C VAL A 18 2.74 -0.13 0.99
N VAL A 19 1.43 -0.38 0.93
CA VAL A 19 0.75 -0.85 -0.28
C VAL A 19 0.91 0.15 -1.42
N GLU A 20 0.64 1.43 -1.16
CA GLU A 20 0.80 2.52 -2.12
C GLU A 20 2.21 2.62 -2.68
N ASN A 21 3.23 2.53 -1.82
CA ASN A 21 4.62 2.54 -2.27
C ASN A 21 4.96 1.37 -3.20
N VAL A 22 4.50 0.15 -2.86
CA VAL A 22 4.73 -1.04 -3.68
C VAL A 22 4.06 -0.89 -5.05
N PHE A 23 2.78 -0.52 -5.08
CA PHE A 23 2.08 -0.30 -6.34
C PHE A 23 2.63 0.88 -7.14
N GLY A 24 3.15 1.93 -6.48
CA GLY A 24 3.85 3.02 -7.15
C GLY A 24 5.11 2.54 -7.90
N ILE A 25 5.91 1.68 -7.27
CA ILE A 25 7.08 1.05 -7.90
C ILE A 25 6.66 0.18 -9.10
N LEU A 26 5.64 -0.67 -8.91
CA LEU A 26 5.15 -1.54 -9.97
C LEU A 26 4.53 -0.74 -11.12
N ALA A 27 3.81 0.34 -10.84
CA ALA A 27 3.22 1.23 -11.84
C ALA A 27 4.28 1.98 -12.64
N ASN A 28 5.31 2.53 -11.99
CA ASN A 28 6.41 3.19 -12.69
C ASN A 28 7.15 2.20 -13.60
N ARG A 29 7.41 0.98 -13.10
CA ARG A 29 8.18 -0.02 -13.81
C ARG A 29 7.43 -0.68 -14.96
N PHE A 30 6.18 -1.07 -14.75
CA PHE A 30 5.42 -1.90 -15.70
C PHE A 30 4.34 -1.13 -16.45
N ARG A 31 3.97 0.08 -16.01
CA ARG A 31 2.95 1.00 -16.57
C ARG A 31 1.53 0.44 -16.70
N ILE A 32 1.35 -0.88 -16.73
CA ILE A 32 0.06 -1.58 -16.79
C ILE A 32 -0.86 -1.22 -15.62
N PHE A 33 -0.29 -0.85 -14.47
CA PHE A 33 -1.04 -0.45 -13.29
C PHE A 33 -1.60 0.99 -13.36
N LEU A 34 -1.27 1.78 -14.41
CA LEU A 34 -1.77 3.15 -14.58
C LEU A 34 -3.10 3.22 -15.35
N THR A 35 -3.46 2.18 -16.11
CA THR A 35 -4.63 2.14 -16.99
C THR A 35 -5.40 0.84 -16.80
N ILE A 36 -5.82 0.58 -15.55
CA ILE A 36 -6.49 -0.68 -15.22
C ILE A 36 -7.99 -0.57 -15.54
N HIS A 37 -8.40 -1.24 -16.61
CA HIS A 37 -9.79 -1.62 -16.87
C HIS A 37 -9.85 -3.14 -17.04
N LEU A 38 -9.40 -3.89 -16.03
CA LEU A 38 -9.30 -5.35 -16.09
C LEU A 38 -10.35 -6.01 -15.19
N SER A 39 -10.66 -7.27 -15.49
CA SER A 39 -11.46 -8.08 -14.59
C SER A 39 -10.64 -8.44 -13.34
N PRO A 40 -11.26 -8.60 -12.16
CA PRO A 40 -10.56 -8.86 -10.91
C PRO A 40 -9.66 -10.11 -10.96
N GLU A 41 -10.07 -11.14 -11.71
CA GLU A 41 -9.26 -12.34 -11.92
C GLU A 41 -7.94 -12.05 -12.65
N LYS A 42 -7.99 -11.18 -13.67
CA LYS A 42 -6.80 -10.82 -14.45
C LYS A 42 -5.89 -9.88 -13.66
N GLU A 43 -6.45 -8.98 -12.86
CA GLU A 43 -5.69 -8.08 -11.98
C GLU A 43 -4.82 -8.86 -10.99
N GLN A 44 -5.36 -9.94 -10.40
CA GLN A 44 -4.61 -10.82 -9.49
C GLN A 44 -3.43 -11.48 -10.19
N ILE A 45 -3.66 -12.07 -11.38
CA ILE A 45 -2.62 -12.75 -12.16
C ILE A 45 -1.52 -11.77 -12.54
N ILE A 46 -1.87 -10.57 -13.02
CA ILE A 46 -0.90 -9.55 -13.42
C ILE A 46 -0.10 -9.07 -12.22
N THR A 47 -0.73 -8.84 -11.07
CA THR A 47 -0.04 -8.42 -9.86
C THR A 47 1.01 -9.46 -9.44
N LEU A 48 0.64 -10.75 -9.43
CA LEU A 48 1.56 -11.84 -9.11
C LEU A 48 2.69 -11.97 -10.14
N ALA A 49 2.37 -11.87 -11.43
CA ALA A 49 3.35 -11.93 -12.51
C ALA A 49 4.34 -10.75 -12.43
N SER A 50 3.87 -9.54 -12.13
CA SER A 50 4.71 -8.35 -11.93
C SER A 50 5.63 -8.51 -10.72
N CYS A 51 5.15 -9.08 -9.60
CA CYS A 51 5.99 -9.39 -8.45
C CYS A 51 7.09 -10.41 -8.79
N ALA A 52 6.72 -11.51 -9.45
CA ALA A 52 7.66 -12.55 -9.87
C ALA A 52 8.72 -11.99 -10.84
N LEU A 53 8.28 -11.21 -11.84
CA LEU A 53 9.16 -10.58 -12.82
C LEU A 53 10.08 -9.55 -12.17
N HIS A 54 9.56 -8.72 -11.26
CA HIS A 54 10.36 -7.75 -10.52
C HIS A 54 11.49 -8.44 -9.74
N ASN A 55 11.17 -9.53 -9.03
CA ASN A 55 12.15 -10.31 -8.28
C ASN A 55 13.18 -10.96 -9.21
N PHE A 56 12.74 -11.58 -10.31
CA PHE A 56 13.63 -12.17 -11.30
C PHE A 56 14.61 -11.15 -11.89
N LEU A 57 14.11 -9.98 -12.30
CA LEU A 57 14.94 -8.91 -12.85
C LEU A 57 15.96 -8.40 -11.83
N ARG A 58 15.58 -8.27 -10.55
CA ARG A 58 16.51 -7.91 -9.47
C ARG A 58 17.62 -8.93 -9.26
N THR A 59 17.35 -10.22 -9.48
CA THR A 59 18.35 -11.28 -9.31
C THR A 59 19.27 -11.41 -10.54
N LYS A 60 18.76 -11.22 -11.75
CA LYS A 60 19.48 -11.54 -13.00
C LYS A 60 20.12 -10.34 -13.69
N MET A 61 19.67 -9.12 -13.40
CA MET A 61 20.20 -7.89 -13.99
C MET A 61 20.65 -6.95 -12.88
N PRO A 62 21.75 -7.25 -12.16
CA PRO A 62 22.19 -6.45 -11.02
C PRO A 62 22.73 -5.06 -11.41
N THR A 63 22.92 -4.72 -12.69
CA THR A 63 23.45 -3.39 -13.08
C THR A 63 23.23 -3.09 -14.56
N SER A 64 22.47 -2.03 -14.88
CA SER A 64 22.64 -1.09 -16.02
C SER A 64 21.34 -0.33 -16.41
N LEU A 65 20.18 -0.67 -15.84
CA LEU A 65 18.96 0.14 -15.97
C LEU A 65 18.48 0.60 -14.59
N GLN A 66 19.03 1.76 -14.18
CA GLN A 66 18.46 2.69 -13.21
C GLN A 66 18.33 2.19 -11.76
N ASP A 67 19.46 1.88 -11.13
CA ASP A 67 19.57 1.86 -9.66
C ASP A 67 19.50 3.27 -9.04
N GLU A 68 19.39 4.34 -9.86
CA GLU A 68 19.20 5.71 -9.36
C GLU A 68 17.75 6.04 -8.95
N GLU A 69 16.75 5.23 -9.32
CA GLU A 69 15.33 5.51 -9.00
C GLU A 69 14.80 4.84 -7.73
N ILE A 70 15.59 4.01 -7.04
CA ILE A 70 15.24 3.43 -5.73
C ILE A 70 15.91 4.22 -4.59
N ASN A 71 16.22 5.49 -4.82
CA ASN A 71 16.44 6.40 -3.70
C ASN A 71 15.08 6.66 -3.05
N ASN A 72 15.02 6.68 -1.72
CA ASN A 72 13.81 6.85 -0.89
C ASN A 72 12.95 8.11 -1.20
N ASN A 73 13.35 8.89 -2.21
CA ASN A 73 12.74 10.08 -2.75
C ASN A 73 11.75 9.84 -3.91
N PHE A 74 11.66 8.62 -4.49
CA PHE A 74 10.65 8.35 -5.53
C PHE A 74 9.20 8.44 -5.00
N THR A 75 9.05 8.46 -3.68
CA THR A 75 7.82 8.72 -2.93
C THR A 75 7.13 10.05 -3.29
N PHE A 76 7.73 10.96 -4.07
CA PHE A 76 7.18 12.32 -4.26
C PHE A 76 7.13 12.90 -5.68
N LYS A 77 7.78 12.32 -6.71
CA LYS A 77 7.86 13.00 -8.03
C LYS A 77 6.57 12.90 -8.85
N PHE A 78 5.86 11.78 -8.74
CA PHE A 78 4.45 11.63 -9.12
C PHE A 78 3.65 11.37 -7.85
N GLY A 79 3.81 12.23 -6.84
CA GLY A 79 3.09 12.11 -5.57
C GLY A 79 1.67 11.69 -5.87
N LEU A 80 1.23 10.57 -5.26
CA LEU A 80 -0.16 10.17 -5.28
C LEU A 80 -0.90 11.44 -4.85
N CYS A 81 -1.51 12.11 -5.83
CA CYS A 81 -2.25 13.33 -5.59
C CYS A 81 -3.11 13.06 -4.36
N HIS A 82 -3.18 13.99 -3.41
CA HIS A 82 -3.97 13.84 -2.19
C HIS A 82 -5.36 13.30 -2.55
N GLN A 83 -5.49 11.98 -2.58
CA GLN A 83 -6.74 11.29 -2.75
C GLN A 83 -7.29 11.41 -1.35
N GLY A 84 -7.99 12.54 -1.13
CA GLY A 84 -8.71 12.78 0.10
C GLY A 84 -9.38 11.48 0.48
N SER A 85 -9.33 11.13 1.78
CA SER A 85 -9.87 9.88 2.30
C SER A 85 -11.15 9.52 1.55
N ASN A 86 -11.09 8.52 0.67
CA ASN A 86 -12.26 7.96 0.00
C ASN A 86 -13.05 7.22 1.08
N ARG A 87 -13.63 8.01 2.00
CA ARG A 87 -14.63 7.55 2.94
C ARG A 87 -15.85 7.33 2.08
N THR A 88 -15.96 6.12 1.53
CA THR A 88 -17.20 5.64 0.96
C THR A 88 -18.29 5.94 2.00
N LYS A 89 -19.33 6.66 1.61
CA LYS A 89 -20.47 6.93 2.50
C LYS A 89 -21.11 5.63 2.99
N ASP A 90 -20.83 4.54 2.28
CA ASP A 90 -21.37 3.20 2.41
C ASP A 90 -20.30 2.15 2.77
N GLY A 91 -19.11 2.57 3.22
CA GLY A 91 -18.12 1.64 3.76
C GLY A 91 -18.68 1.05 5.05
N SER A 92 -19.06 -0.24 5.02
CA SER A 92 -19.70 -0.93 6.13
C SER A 92 -19.02 -0.57 7.45
N PRO A 93 -19.66 0.24 8.32
CA PRO A 93 -19.10 0.61 9.62
C PRO A 93 -18.66 -0.61 10.41
N ALA A 94 -19.33 -1.75 10.17
CA ALA A 94 -19.02 -3.04 10.76
C ALA A 94 -17.60 -3.53 10.44
N VAL A 95 -17.14 -3.45 9.18
CA VAL A 95 -15.78 -3.93 8.81
C VAL A 95 -14.72 -3.05 9.48
N ARG A 96 -14.96 -1.73 9.53
CA ARG A 96 -14.03 -0.81 10.20
C ARG A 96 -13.97 -1.08 11.70
N GLU A 97 -15.12 -1.32 12.31
CA GLU A 97 -15.23 -1.62 13.74
C GLU A 97 -14.59 -2.98 14.06
N GLU A 98 -14.84 -4.00 13.26
CA GLU A 98 -14.23 -5.33 13.37
C GLU A 98 -12.71 -5.26 13.32
N PHE A 99 -12.14 -4.56 12.34
CA PHE A 99 -10.68 -4.38 12.28
C PHE A 99 -10.16 -3.54 13.44
N LYS A 100 -10.88 -2.50 13.85
CA LYS A 100 -10.48 -1.68 15.01
C LYS A 100 -10.42 -2.55 16.26
N ASP A 101 -11.43 -3.36 16.51
CA ASP A 101 -11.52 -4.24 17.67
C ASP A 101 -10.42 -5.30 17.65
N TYR A 102 -10.13 -5.89 16.49
CA TYR A 102 -9.01 -6.81 16.33
C TYR A 102 -7.66 -6.15 16.69
N PHE A 103 -7.35 -4.98 16.12
CA PHE A 103 -6.07 -4.29 16.36
C PHE A 103 -5.95 -3.67 17.76
N MET A 104 -7.06 -3.46 18.47
CA MET A 104 -7.05 -3.04 19.88
C MET A 104 -6.90 -4.22 20.85
N ASN A 105 -7.26 -5.44 20.43
CA ASN A 105 -7.24 -6.64 21.29
C ASN A 105 -6.20 -7.65 20.79
N GLU A 106 -6.62 -8.71 20.09
CA GLU A 106 -5.78 -9.84 19.68
C GLU A 106 -4.58 -9.42 18.82
N GLY A 107 -4.77 -8.44 17.94
CA GLY A 107 -3.75 -7.89 17.05
C GLY A 107 -2.95 -6.73 17.66
N ALA A 108 -3.10 -6.44 18.96
CA ALA A 108 -2.45 -5.31 19.60
C ALA A 108 -0.93 -5.48 19.68
N VAL A 109 -0.20 -4.45 19.25
CA VAL A 109 1.27 -4.48 19.25
C VAL A 109 1.82 -3.45 20.25
N PRO A 110 2.83 -3.78 21.07
CA PRO A 110 3.28 -2.90 22.16
C PRO A 110 3.69 -1.48 21.75
N TRP A 111 4.18 -1.29 20.52
CA TRP A 111 4.61 0.02 20.02
C TRP A 111 3.47 0.90 19.48
N GLN A 112 2.24 0.38 19.38
CA GLN A 112 1.13 1.10 18.74
C GLN A 112 0.63 2.31 19.53
N TYR A 113 0.80 2.30 20.85
CA TYR A 113 0.45 3.41 21.75
C TYR A 113 1.55 4.48 21.86
N ASN A 114 2.78 4.16 21.45
CA ASN A 114 3.93 5.06 21.59
C ASN A 114 4.03 6.12 20.47
N ARG A 115 3.19 6.03 19.44
CA ARG A 115 3.29 6.83 18.21
C ARG A 115 2.01 7.60 17.84
N VAL A 116 1.08 7.73 18.79
CA VAL A 116 -0.15 8.51 18.65
C VAL A 116 0.04 9.96 19.10
#